data_AF-A0A524QJT1-F1
#
_entry.id   AF-A0A524QJT1-F1
#
_cell.length_a   1.000
_cell.length_b   1.000
_cell.length_c   1.000
_cell.angle_alpha   90.00
_cell.angle_beta   90.00
_cell.angle_gamma   90.00
#
_symmetry.space_group_name_H-M   'P 1'
#
loop_
_entity.id
_entity.type
_entity.pdbx_description
1 polymer ?
#
loop_
_entity_poly.entity_id
_entity_poly.type
_entity_poly.pdbx_seq_one_letter_code
_entity_poly.pdbx_strand_id
1 'polypeptide(L)'
;MKLRILFASALLLAFTASQTVNAQAQKKAEPWPVTPAEKSMKNPVANDDAAMKLGMAAWMKNCASCHGKTGLGDGPKGRMTKTHPGNFST
;
A
#
# COMPACT_ATOMS: atom_id res chain seq x y z
N MET A 1 -10.40 -37.88 -25.97
CA MET A 1 -9.65 -36.61 -26.13
C MET A 1 -10.41 -35.41 -25.54
N LYS A 2 -11.68 -35.18 -25.90
CA LYS A 2 -12.52 -34.09 -25.36
C LYS A 2 -12.62 -34.05 -23.83
N LEU A 3 -12.79 -35.21 -23.18
CA LEU A 3 -12.89 -35.27 -21.71
C LEU A 3 -11.59 -34.84 -21.00
N ARG A 4 -10.43 -35.22 -21.54
CA ARG A 4 -9.11 -34.79 -21.01
C ARG A 4 -8.89 -33.29 -21.17
N ILE A 5 -9.36 -32.71 -22.27
CA ILE A 5 -9.29 -31.26 -22.52
C ILE A 5 -10.19 -30.52 -21.53
N LEU A 6 -11.42 -31.00 -21.31
CA LEU A 6 -12.34 -30.40 -20.33
C LEU A 6 -11.79 -30.46 -18.90
N PHE A 7 -11.17 -31.57 -18.50
CA PHE A 7 -10.51 -31.68 -17.19
C PHE A 7 -9.31 -30.74 -17.05
N ALA A 8 -8.47 -30.63 -18.09
CA ALA A 8 -7.33 -29.72 -18.07
C ALA A 8 -7.77 -28.24 -18.02
N SER A 9 -8.83 -27.87 -18.75
CA SER A 9 -9.41 -26.53 -18.70
C SER A 9 -10.00 -26.20 -17.33
N ALA A 10 -10.70 -27.15 -16.70
CA ALA A 10 -11.25 -26.98 -15.35
C ALA A 10 -10.15 -26.81 -14.30
N LEU A 11 -9.05 -27.56 -14.40
CA LEU A 11 -7.87 -27.41 -13.54
C LEU A 11 -7.18 -26.06 -13.71
N LEU A 12 -7.06 -25.57 -14.95
CA LEU A 12 -6.44 -24.27 -15.23
C LEU A 12 -7.29 -23.11 -14.69
N LEU A 13 -8.62 -23.18 -14.86
CA LEU A 13 -9.58 -22.22 -14.28
C LEU A 13 -9.52 -22.22 -12.75
N ALA A 14 -9.51 -23.40 -12.13
CA ALA A 14 -9.37 -23.53 -10.68
C ALA A 14 -8.05 -22.92 -10.17
N PHE A 15 -6.92 -23.17 -10.85
CA PHE A 15 -5.62 -22.61 -10.49
C PHE A 15 -5.62 -21.07 -10.59
N THR A 16 -6.20 -20.50 -11.63
CA THR A 16 -6.31 -19.03 -11.76
C THR A 16 -7.21 -18.41 -10.69
N ALA A 17 -8.30 -19.08 -10.29
CA ALA A 17 -9.15 -18.62 -9.20
C ALA A 17 -8.42 -18.70 -7.84
N SER A 18 -7.63 -19.75 -7.59
CA SER A 18 -6.83 -19.88 -6.37
C SER A 18 -5.76 -18.78 -6.21
N GLN A 19 -5.22 -18.26 -7.32
CA GLN A 19 -4.26 -17.14 -7.27
C GLN A 19 -4.93 -15.82 -6.85
N THR A 20 -6.22 -15.62 -7.15
CA THR A 20 -6.95 -14.39 -6.77
C THR A 20 -7.36 -14.31 -5.31
N VAL A 21 -7.57 -15.45 -4.64
CA VAL A 21 -7.89 -15.49 -3.20
C VAL A 21 -6.67 -15.35 -2.30
N ASN A 22 -5.47 -15.52 -2.87
CA ASN A 22 -4.19 -15.40 -2.15
C ASN A 22 -3.56 -14.01 -2.24
N ALA A 23 -4.22 -13.05 -2.92
CA ALA A 23 -3.98 -11.65 -2.67
C ALA A 23 -4.49 -11.36 -1.25
N GLN A 24 -3.63 -11.58 -0.25
CA GLN A 24 -3.91 -11.24 1.14
C GLN A 24 -4.57 -9.87 1.18
N ALA A 25 -5.87 -9.83 1.48
CA ALA A 25 -6.55 -8.59 1.78
C ALA A 25 -5.87 -8.03 3.03
N GLN A 26 -4.90 -7.14 2.82
CA GLN A 26 -4.14 -6.54 3.90
C GLN A 26 -5.12 -5.85 4.84
N LYS A 27 -4.98 -6.08 6.14
CA LYS A 27 -5.86 -5.45 7.12
C LYS A 27 -5.69 -3.93 7.03
N LYS A 28 -6.80 -3.19 7.08
CA LYS A 28 -6.74 -1.75 7.32
C LYS A 28 -6.18 -1.52 8.74
N ALA A 29 -5.40 -0.45 8.90
CA ALA A 29 -4.95 -0.04 10.22
C ALA A 29 -6.15 0.36 11.07
N GLU A 30 -6.13 -0.02 12.35
CA GLU A 30 -7.06 0.52 13.34
C GLU A 30 -6.73 2.00 13.60
N PRO A 31 -7.72 2.83 13.96
CA PRO A 31 -7.47 4.22 14.33
C PRO A 31 -6.46 4.30 15.49
N TRP A 32 -5.34 4.98 15.26
CA TRP A 32 -4.38 5.26 16.33
C TRP A 32 -4.92 6.41 17.20
N PRO A 33 -5.03 6.26 18.54
CA PRO A 33 -5.49 7.32 19.40
C PRO A 33 -4.45 8.45 19.46
N VAL A 34 -4.85 9.65 19.04
CA VAL A 34 -4.03 10.88 19.10
C VAL A 34 -4.69 11.85 20.06
N THR A 35 -3.92 12.40 21.00
CA THR A 35 -4.44 13.39 21.94
C THR A 35 -4.78 14.70 21.22
N PRO A 36 -5.67 15.55 21.78
CA PRO A 36 -5.93 16.88 21.20
C PRO A 36 -4.68 17.76 21.11
N ALA A 37 -3.75 17.63 22.06
CA ALA A 37 -2.49 18.36 22.06
C ALA A 37 -1.63 17.96 20.84
N GLU A 38 -1.44 16.66 20.61
CA GLU A 38 -0.66 16.16 19.48
C GLU A 38 -1.28 16.53 18.14
N LYS A 39 -2.61 16.47 18.04
CA LYS A 39 -3.36 16.83 16.82
C LYS A 39 -3.22 18.31 16.44
N SER A 40 -2.89 19.17 17.40
CA SER A 40 -2.71 20.61 17.19
C SER A 40 -1.25 21.04 17.02
N MET A 41 -0.30 20.10 17.08
CA MET A 41 1.12 20.39 16.84
C MET A 41 1.34 20.90 15.42
N LYS A 42 2.09 22.00 15.30
CA LYS A 42 2.50 22.56 14.02
C LYS A 42 3.88 22.03 13.65
N ASN A 43 4.11 21.79 12.36
CA ASN A 43 5.45 21.48 11.87
C ASN A 43 6.36 22.70 12.13
N PRO A 44 7.48 22.54 12.86
CA PRO A 44 8.41 23.64 13.11
C PRO A 44 9.21 24.06 11.86
N VAL A 45 9.22 23.22 10.82
CA VAL A 45 9.88 23.52 9.55
C VAL A 45 8.97 24.41 8.70
N ALA A 46 9.54 25.49 8.15
CA ALA A 46 8.84 26.38 7.24
C ALA A 46 8.29 25.63 6.02
N ASN A 47 7.11 26.01 5.57
CA ASN A 47 6.49 25.45 4.36
C ASN A 47 6.96 26.25 3.12
N ASP A 48 8.22 26.04 2.74
CA ASP A 48 8.86 26.70 1.60
C ASP A 48 9.42 25.69 0.58
N ASP A 49 9.86 26.20 -0.57
CA ASP A 49 10.38 25.38 -1.67
C ASP A 49 11.60 24.53 -1.28
N ALA A 50 12.43 25.01 -0.35
CA ALA A 50 13.60 24.27 0.10
C ALA A 50 13.17 23.07 0.97
N ALA A 51 12.25 23.29 1.90
CA ALA A 51 11.64 22.23 2.70
C ALA A 51 10.91 21.21 1.83
N MET A 52 10.17 21.65 0.80
CA MET A 52 9.47 20.75 -0.12
C MET A 52 10.42 19.88 -0.94
N LYS A 53 11.52 20.44 -1.45
CA LYS A 53 12.55 19.67 -2.18
C LYS A 53 13.21 18.62 -1.28
N LEU A 54 13.54 19.01 -0.04
CA LEU A 54 14.12 18.09 0.94
C LEU A 54 13.14 16.98 1.33
N GLY A 55 11.88 17.33 1.57
CA GLY A 55 10.80 16.39 1.87
C GLY A 55 10.59 15.37 0.77
N MET A 56 10.58 15.80 -0.50
CA MET A 56 10.48 14.90 -1.65
C MET A 56 11.66 13.93 -1.74
N ALA A 57 12.89 14.42 -1.53
CA ALA A 57 14.07 13.55 -1.52
C ALA A 57 13.99 12.50 -0.41
N ALA A 58 13.57 12.89 0.80
CA ALA A 58 13.38 11.99 1.92
C ALA A 58 12.26 10.96 1.65
N TRP A 59 11.14 11.40 1.07
CA TRP A 59 10.02 10.55 0.68
C TRP A 59 10.44 9.44 -0.29
N MET A 60 11.15 9.82 -1.35
CA MET A 60 11.61 8.88 -2.38
C MET A 60 12.63 7.88 -1.81
N LYS A 61 13.47 8.31 -0.88
CA LYS A 61 14.50 7.46 -0.27
C LYS A 61 13.92 6.47 0.74
N ASN A 62 12.96 6.89 1.56
CA ASN A 62 12.57 6.17 2.77
C ASN A 62 11.12 5.64 2.75
N CYS A 63 10.20 6.32 2.06
CA CYS A 63 8.76 6.08 2.20
C CYS A 63 8.16 5.38 0.98
N ALA A 64 8.58 5.80 -0.22
CA ALA A 64 7.95 5.42 -1.49
C ALA A 64 7.97 3.91 -1.77
N SER A 65 8.91 3.16 -1.20
CA SER A 65 8.98 1.70 -1.42
C SER A 65 7.75 0.96 -0.86
N CYS A 66 7.13 1.49 0.19
CA CYS A 66 5.91 0.94 0.80
C CYS A 66 4.67 1.78 0.45
N HIS A 67 4.76 3.11 0.50
CA HIS A 67 3.61 4.01 0.32
C HIS A 67 3.36 4.45 -1.13
N GLY A 68 4.25 4.10 -2.08
CA GLY A 68 4.16 4.55 -3.46
C GLY A 68 4.77 5.94 -3.69
N LYS A 69 5.02 6.28 -4.95
CA LYS A 69 5.61 7.58 -5.31
C LYS A 69 4.70 8.75 -4.93
N THR A 70 3.39 8.55 -5.02
CA THR A 70 2.35 9.56 -4.79
C THR A 70 1.59 9.37 -3.48
N GLY A 71 2.00 8.42 -2.62
CA GLY A 71 1.36 8.20 -1.32
C GLY A 71 0.03 7.44 -1.35
N LEU A 72 -0.25 6.69 -2.42
CA LEU A 72 -1.50 5.94 -2.59
C LEU A 72 -1.48 4.56 -1.90
N GLY A 73 -0.35 4.17 -1.30
CA GLY A 73 -0.17 2.85 -0.69
C GLY A 73 0.14 1.75 -1.69
N ASP A 74 0.47 2.10 -2.93
CA ASP A 74 0.72 1.18 -4.06
C ASP A 74 2.22 0.85 -4.25
N GLY A 75 3.04 1.10 -3.23
CA GLY A 75 4.47 0.79 -3.26
C GLY A 75 4.72 -0.71 -3.47
N PRO A 76 5.78 -1.10 -4.19
CA PRO A 76 6.05 -2.51 -4.50
C PRO A 76 6.24 -3.38 -3.25
N LYS A 77 6.70 -2.80 -2.14
CA LYS A 77 6.83 -3.47 -0.85
C LYS A 77 5.59 -3.32 0.04
N GLY A 78 4.65 -2.45 -0.32
CA GLY A 78 3.42 -2.20 0.43
C GLY A 78 2.60 -3.47 0.59
N ARG A 79 2.52 -4.32 -0.45
CA ARG A 79 1.79 -5.60 -0.40
C ARG A 79 2.37 -6.65 0.57
N MET A 80 3.62 -6.47 1.00
CA MET A 80 4.29 -7.41 1.90
C MET A 80 4.08 -7.06 3.38
N THR A 81 3.48 -5.91 3.69
CA THR A 81 3.20 -5.51 5.08
C THR A 81 1.94 -6.22 5.60
N LYS A 82 1.91 -6.52 6.91
CA LYS A 82 0.71 -7.11 7.56
C LYS A 82 -0.51 -6.18 7.49
N THR A 83 -0.25 -4.88 7.59
CA THR A 83 -1.25 -3.81 7.56
C THR A 83 -1.04 -2.94 6.33
N HIS A 84 -2.11 -2.60 5.62
CA HIS A 84 -2.02 -1.77 4.42
C HIS A 84 -1.42 -0.39 4.75
N PRO A 85 -0.41 0.11 4.02
CA PRO A 85 0.22 1.41 4.32
C PRO A 85 -0.72 2.63 4.24
N GLY A 86 -1.86 2.47 3.57
CA GLY A 86 -2.91 3.49 3.46
C GLY A 86 -2.76 4.38 2.23
N ASN A 87 -3.84 5.08 1.89
CA ASN A 87 -3.86 6.12 0.87
C ASN A 87 -3.92 7.48 1.57
N PHE A 88 -2.93 8.35 1.35
CA PHE A 88 -2.87 9.68 1.95
C PHE A 88 -3.68 10.75 1.22
N SER A 89 -4.35 10.40 0.11
CA SER A 89 -5.23 11.31 -0.62
C SER A 89 -6.68 11.32 -0.11
N THR A 90 -7.00 10.57 0.95
CA THR A 90 -8.38 10.33 1.44
C THR A 90 -8.47 10.41 2.95
#